data_AF-G4HQ73-F1
#
_entry.id   AF-G4HQ73-F1
#
_cell.length_a   1.000
_cell.length_b   1.000
_cell.length_c   1.000
_cell.angle_alpha   90.00
_cell.angle_beta   90.00
_cell.angle_gamma   90.00
#
_symmetry.space_group_name_H-M   'P 1'
#
loop_
_entity.id
_entity.type
_entity.pdbx_description
1 polymer ?
#
loop_
_entity_poly.entity_id
_entity_poly.type
_entity_poly.pdbx_seq_one_letter_code
_entity_poly.pdbx_strand_id
1 'polypeptide(L)'
;MSMPLIPEEKFRPTREQVIIDLLKSIAMEENAIAHLMHAEADKIKAVLGQSGKRVDMSRADLIKLGNQAAKLMDVIVMKEWLLLRKLENVMELGGQWDEDDEDEE
;
A
#
# COMPACT_ATOMS: atom_id res chain seq x y z
N MET A 1 36.47 -26.24 -5.07
CA MET A 1 36.22 -24.79 -5.22
C MET A 1 35.73 -24.28 -3.88
N SER A 2 36.48 -23.41 -3.20
CA SER A 2 36.06 -22.84 -1.92
C SER A 2 34.91 -21.85 -2.14
N MET A 3 33.92 -21.88 -1.24
CA MET A 3 32.77 -20.98 -1.24
C MET A 3 33.24 -19.52 -1.10
N PRO A 4 32.68 -18.55 -1.85
CA PRO A 4 33.01 -17.14 -1.67
C PRO A 4 32.59 -16.67 -0.28
N LEU A 5 33.50 -16.03 0.46
CA LEU A 5 33.19 -15.37 1.73
C LEU A 5 32.56 -14.01 1.45
N ILE A 6 31.32 -13.83 1.90
CA ILE A 6 30.64 -12.52 1.84
C ILE A 6 31.31 -11.61 2.87
N PRO A 7 31.84 -10.43 2.48
CA PRO A 7 32.47 -9.51 3.41
C PRO A 7 31.46 -8.95 4.42
N GLU A 8 31.91 -8.72 5.66
CA GLU A 8 31.05 -8.15 6.69
C GLU A 8 30.70 -6.68 6.40
N GLU A 9 29.39 -6.41 6.30
CA GLU A 9 28.85 -5.07 6.10
C GLU A 9 28.71 -4.33 7.44
N LYS A 10 29.41 -3.20 7.58
CA LYS A 10 29.39 -2.37 8.81
C LYS A 10 28.02 -1.79 9.18
N PHE A 11 27.07 -1.75 8.26
CA PHE A 11 25.75 -1.12 8.43
C PHE A 11 24.60 -2.06 8.04
N ARG A 12 24.75 -3.36 8.29
CA ARG A 12 23.64 -4.28 8.09
C ARG A 12 22.53 -3.96 9.10
N PRO A 13 21.30 -3.61 8.66
CA PRO A 13 20.20 -3.35 9.57
C PRO A 13 19.84 -4.63 10.33
N THR A 14 19.37 -4.48 11.57
CA THR A 14 18.85 -5.62 12.31
C THR A 14 17.57 -6.12 11.66
N ARG A 15 17.27 -7.41 11.82
CA ARG A 15 16.05 -8.01 11.26
C ARG A 15 14.78 -7.30 11.78
N GLU A 16 14.81 -6.76 13.01
CA GLU A 16 13.73 -5.95 13.61
C GLU A 16 13.56 -4.60 12.89
N GLN A 17 14.67 -3.90 12.62
CA GLN A 17 14.65 -2.65 11.85
C GLN A 17 14.06 -2.87 10.46
N VAL A 18 14.41 -3.98 9.81
CA VAL A 18 13.86 -4.34 8.49
C VAL A 18 12.34 -4.57 8.58
N ILE A 19 11.85 -5.29 9.59
CA ILE A 19 10.41 -5.53 9.79
C ILE A 19 9.68 -4.20 9.99
N ILE A 20 10.19 -3.35 10.89
CA ILE A 20 9.61 -2.02 11.15
C ILE A 20 9.55 -1.20 9.85
N ASP A 21 10.61 -1.22 9.04
CA ASP A 21 10.67 -0.47 7.80
C ASP A 21 9.74 -1.05 6.72
N LEU A 22 9.55 -2.37 6.68
CA LEU A 22 8.54 -3.02 5.83
C LEU A 22 7.11 -2.64 6.25
N LEU A 23 6.82 -2.63 7.54
CA LEU A 23 5.52 -2.19 8.07
C LEU A 23 5.26 -0.71 7.74
N LYS A 24 6.26 0.15 7.91
CA LYS A 24 6.18 1.57 7.48
C LYS A 24 5.92 1.67 5.97
N SER A 25 6.59 0.85 5.16
CA SER A 25 6.39 0.84 3.71
C SER A 25 4.95 0.49 3.33
N ILE A 26 4.36 -0.52 3.98
CA ILE A 26 2.95 -0.90 3.81
C ILE A 26 2.03 0.26 4.23
N ALA A 27 2.26 0.87 5.39
CA ALA A 27 1.46 2.00 5.86
C ALA A 27 1.55 3.23 4.92
N MET A 28 2.72 3.48 4.34
CA MET A 28 2.88 4.55 3.33
C MET A 28 2.11 4.24 2.05
N GLU A 29 2.13 2.98 1.59
CA GLU A 29 1.40 2.54 0.41
C GLU A 29 -0.12 2.66 0.62
N GLU A 30 -0.61 2.29 1.80
CA GLU A 30 -2.01 2.46 2.22
C GLU A 30 -2.43 3.95 2.21
N ASN A 31 -1.62 4.83 2.81
CA ASN A 31 -1.91 6.25 2.83
C ASN A 31 -1.92 6.86 1.41
N ALA A 32 -1.05 6.38 0.52
CA ALA A 32 -1.06 6.81 -0.88
C ALA A 32 -2.35 6.40 -1.62
N ILE A 33 -2.89 5.20 -1.35
CA ILE A 33 -4.18 4.74 -1.89
C ILE A 33 -5.33 5.62 -1.35
N ALA A 34 -5.33 5.93 -0.05
CA ALA A 34 -6.33 6.82 0.54
C ALA A 34 -6.34 8.22 -0.13
N HIS A 35 -5.16 8.79 -0.40
CA HIS A 35 -5.04 10.04 -1.14
C HIS A 35 -5.56 9.93 -2.57
N LEU A 36 -5.30 8.82 -3.26
CA LEU A 36 -5.82 8.56 -4.60
C LEU A 36 -7.35 8.50 -4.62
N MET A 37 -7.95 7.79 -3.66
CA MET A 37 -9.40 7.72 -3.48
C MET A 37 -10.00 9.10 -3.21
N HIS A 38 -9.36 9.89 -2.35
CA HIS A 38 -9.79 11.26 -2.06
C HIS A 38 -9.78 12.12 -3.32
N ALA A 39 -8.69 12.06 -4.09
CA ALA A 39 -8.55 12.83 -5.32
C ALA A 39 -9.64 12.49 -6.35
N GLU A 40 -9.98 11.20 -6.52
CA GLU A 40 -11.06 10.80 -7.42
C GLU A 40 -12.44 11.24 -6.89
N ALA A 41 -12.66 11.19 -5.57
CA ALA A 41 -13.88 11.70 -4.95
C ALA A 41 -14.04 13.22 -5.19
N ASP A 42 -12.97 14.00 -5.03
CA ASP A 42 -13.00 15.44 -5.25
C ASP A 42 -13.23 15.81 -6.71
N LYS A 43 -12.69 15.03 -7.64
CA LYS A 43 -12.97 15.16 -9.07
C LYS A 43 -14.46 14.98 -9.37
N ILE A 44 -15.10 13.97 -8.76
CA ILE A 44 -16.56 13.76 -8.91
C ILE A 44 -17.34 14.93 -8.30
N LYS A 45 -17.00 15.37 -7.08
CA LYS A 45 -17.64 16.53 -6.43
C LYS A 45 -17.53 17.80 -7.28
N ALA A 46 -16.38 18.01 -7.93
CA ALA A 46 -16.16 19.15 -8.81
C ALA A 46 -17.07 19.14 -10.03
N VAL A 47 -17.26 17.98 -10.67
CA VAL A 47 -18.20 17.85 -11.78
C VAL A 47 -19.65 18.05 -11.34
N LEU A 48 -20.01 17.57 -10.14
CA LEU A 48 -21.34 17.78 -9.56
C LEU A 48 -21.59 19.22 -9.07
N GLY A 49 -20.58 20.10 -9.09
CA GLY A 49 -20.68 21.48 -8.64
C GLY A 49 -20.75 21.66 -7.12
N GLN A 50 -20.46 20.62 -6.34
CA GLN A 50 -20.42 20.69 -4.87
C GLN A 50 -19.24 21.52 -4.34
N SER A 51 -18.24 21.78 -5.18
CA SER A 51 -17.07 22.61 -4.87
C SER A 51 -17.22 24.08 -5.32
N GLY A 52 -18.43 24.52 -5.69
CA GLY A 52 -18.71 25.92 -6.07
C GLY A 52 -18.36 26.31 -7.51
N LYS A 53 -17.72 25.42 -8.28
CA LYS A 53 -17.57 25.54 -9.75
C LYS A 53 -18.19 24.32 -10.40
N ARG A 54 -19.26 24.53 -11.18
CA ARG A 54 -19.85 23.48 -12.00
C ARG A 54 -19.10 23.40 -13.32
N VAL A 55 -18.60 22.21 -13.65
CA VAL A 55 -18.07 21.92 -14.98
C VAL A 55 -19.25 21.50 -15.85
N ASP A 56 -19.51 22.25 -16.93
CA ASP A 56 -20.50 21.82 -17.92
C ASP A 56 -19.94 20.62 -18.69
N MET A 57 -20.53 19.47 -18.43
CA MET A 57 -20.11 18.17 -18.96
C MET A 57 -21.30 17.47 -19.59
N SER A 58 -21.08 16.81 -20.73
CA SER A 58 -22.12 16.02 -21.38
C SER A 58 -22.55 14.84 -20.49
N ARG A 59 -23.79 14.38 -20.62
CA ARG A 59 -24.27 13.17 -19.92
C ARG A 59 -23.39 11.95 -20.23
N ALA A 60 -22.88 11.84 -21.46
CA ALA A 60 -22.00 10.75 -21.86
C ALA A 60 -20.66 10.77 -21.10
N ASP A 61 -20.10 11.97 -20.89
CA ASP A 61 -18.85 12.15 -20.16
C ASP A 61 -19.03 11.89 -18.65
N LEU A 62 -20.20 12.24 -18.08
CA LEU A 62 -20.52 11.93 -16.69
C LEU A 62 -20.60 10.40 -16.45
N ILE A 63 -21.24 9.67 -17.37
CA ILE A 63 -21.29 8.19 -17.31
C ILE A 63 -19.88 7.62 -17.46
N LYS A 64 -19.07 8.17 -18.36
CA LYS A 64 -17.68 7.75 -18.55
C LYS A 64 -16.84 7.97 -17.28
N LEU A 65 -17.01 9.10 -16.60
CA LEU A 65 -16.36 9.38 -15.33
C LEU A 65 -16.76 8.36 -14.25
N GLY A 66 -18.06 8.06 -14.13
CA GLY A 66 -18.53 7.03 -13.20
C GLY A 66 -17.94 5.65 -13.48
N ASN A 67 -17.86 5.26 -14.75
CA ASN A 67 -17.22 4.00 -15.16
C ASN A 67 -15.71 3.99 -14.90
N GLN A 68 -15.03 5.14 -15.01
CA GLN A 68 -13.61 5.27 -14.68
C GLN A 68 -13.38 5.13 -13.18
N ALA A 69 -14.21 5.79 -12.36
CA ALA A 69 -14.14 5.67 -10.90
C ALA A 69 -14.41 4.23 -10.43
N ALA A 70 -15.39 3.53 -11.03
CA ALA A 70 -15.65 2.13 -10.74
C ALA A 70 -14.43 1.24 -11.06
N LYS A 71 -13.82 1.42 -12.24
CA LYS A 71 -12.58 0.70 -12.61
C LYS A 71 -11.42 0.99 -11.66
N LEU A 72 -11.30 2.24 -11.20
CA LEU A 72 -10.28 2.59 -10.21
C LEU A 72 -10.53 1.84 -8.89
N MET A 73 -11.77 1.77 -8.43
CA MET A 73 -12.15 1.02 -7.23
C MET A 73 -11.84 -0.48 -7.38
N ASP A 74 -12.11 -1.08 -8.53
CA ASP A 74 -11.77 -2.49 -8.79
C ASP A 74 -10.25 -2.74 -8.64
N VAL A 75 -9.42 -1.83 -9.19
CA VAL A 75 -7.96 -1.91 -9.06
C VAL A 75 -7.51 -1.71 -7.62
N ILE A 76 -8.14 -0.78 -6.89
CA ILE A 76 -7.85 -0.53 -5.48
C ILE A 76 -8.17 -1.75 -4.62
N VAL A 77 -9.32 -2.41 -4.82
CA VAL A 77 -9.68 -3.64 -4.09
C VAL A 77 -8.61 -4.73 -4.30
N MET A 78 -8.12 -4.90 -5.52
CA MET A 78 -7.03 -5.83 -5.78
C MET A 78 -5.72 -5.41 -5.09
N LYS A 79 -5.47 -4.10 -4.99
CA LYS A 79 -4.31 -3.56 -4.30
C LYS A 79 -4.37 -3.74 -2.78
N GLU A 80 -5.53 -3.54 -2.17
CA GLU A 80 -5.82 -3.80 -0.75
C GLU A 80 -5.53 -5.26 -0.41
N TRP A 81 -5.98 -6.18 -1.26
CA TRP A 81 -5.70 -7.60 -1.07
C TRP A 81 -4.20 -7.91 -1.12
N LEU A 82 -3.45 -7.28 -2.03
CA LEU A 82 -1.99 -7.41 -2.08
C LEU A 82 -1.30 -6.80 -0.85
N LEU A 83 -1.81 -5.69 -0.31
CA LEU A 83 -1.28 -5.07 0.91
C LEU A 83 -1.52 -5.97 2.12
N LEU A 84 -2.73 -6.53 2.26
CA LEU A 84 -3.03 -7.52 3.30
C LEU A 84 -2.06 -8.70 3.22
N ARG A 85 -1.83 -9.23 2.02
CA ARG A 85 -0.90 -10.34 1.83
C ARG A 85 0.55 -9.99 2.20
N LYS A 86 1.01 -8.78 1.86
CA LYS A 86 2.33 -8.29 2.30
C LYS A 86 2.40 -8.20 3.83
N LEU A 87 1.35 -7.69 4.46
CA LEU A 87 1.26 -7.55 5.91
C LEU A 87 1.33 -8.93 6.58
N GLU A 88 0.52 -9.90 6.14
CA GLU A 88 0.56 -11.28 6.61
C GLU A 88 1.99 -11.85 6.56
N ASN A 89 2.66 -11.73 5.40
CA ASN A 89 4.03 -12.23 5.25
C ASN A 89 5.02 -11.55 6.20
N VAL A 90 4.89 -10.24 6.43
CA VAL A 90 5.76 -9.51 7.36
C VAL A 90 5.48 -9.91 8.81
N MET A 91 4.21 -10.17 9.16
CA MET A 91 3.82 -10.66 10.47
C MET A 91 4.31 -12.09 10.72
N GLU A 92 4.23 -12.98 9.73
CA GLU A 92 4.82 -14.33 9.81
C GLU A 92 6.33 -14.29 10.04
N LEU A 93 7.02 -13.38 9.33
CA LEU A 93 8.45 -13.15 9.52
C LEU A 93 8.81 -12.64 10.91
N GLY A 94 7.88 -11.98 11.60
CA GLY A 94 8.00 -11.50 12.99
C GLY A 94 7.55 -12.52 14.04
N GLY A 95 6.55 -13.36 13.75
CA GLY A 95 6.05 -14.39 14.67
C GLY A 95 6.99 -15.58 14.84
N GLN A 96 7.84 -15.89 13.85
CA GLN A 96 8.92 -16.88 13.97
C GLN A 96 9.99 -16.52 15.03
N TRP A 97 9.90 -15.34 15.66
CA TRP A 97 10.89 -14.87 16.64
C TRP A 97 10.56 -15.28 18.06
N ASP A 98 9.28 -15.38 18.42
CA ASP A 98 8.88 -15.75 19.77
C ASP A 98 9.26 -17.22 20.09
N GLU A 99 9.46 -18.07 19.06
CA GLU A 99 9.86 -19.48 19.23
C GLU A 99 11.38 -19.69 19.30
N ASP A 100 12.20 -18.84 18.66
CA ASP A 100 13.66 -19.01 18.62
C ASP A 100 14.36 -18.44 19.88
N ASP A 101 13.74 -17.50 20.61
CA ASP A 101 14.27 -16.91 21.84
C ASP A 101 13.97 -17.75 23.11
N GLU A 102 13.11 -18.78 23.04
CA GLU A 102 12.81 -19.71 24.15
C GLU A 102 13.80 -20.88 24.27
N ASP A 103 14.65 -21.11 23.26
CA ASP A 103 15.60 -22.23 23.23
C ASP A 103 17.01 -21.88 23.79
N GLU A 104 17.20 -20.66 24.32
CA GLU A 104 18.48 -20.19 24.92
C GLU A 104 18.51 -20.06 26.46
N GLU A 105 17.52 -20.58 27.21
CA GLU A 105 17.59 -20.71 28.70
C GLU A 105 17.97 -22.11 29.21
#